data_AF-A0A923XCP9-F1
#
_entry.id   AF-A0A923XCP9-F1
#
_cell.length_a   1.000
_cell.length_b   1.000
_cell.length_c   1.000
_cell.angle_alpha   90.00
_cell.angle_beta   90.00
_cell.angle_gamma   90.00
#
_symmetry.space_group_name_H-M   'P 1'
#
loop_
_entity.id
_entity.type
_entity.pdbx_description
1 polymer ?
#
loop_
_entity_poly.entity_id
_entity_poly.type
_entity_poly.pdbx_seq_one_letter_code
_entity_poly.pdbx_strand_id
1 'polypeptide(L)' 'MPSCTLKRGDIKNLDMLGMTMAFGVKDKNMLGKLKTGDKVKFKAINEGGKFTVIDIQLVR' A
#
# COMPACT_ATOMS: atom_id res chain seq x y z
N MET A 1 3.68 -12.99 -7.55
CA MET A 1 3.31 -11.56 -7.50
C MET A 1 4.07 -10.93 -6.34
N PRO A 2 4.82 -9.83 -6.52
CA PRO A 2 5.39 -9.13 -5.38
C PRO A 2 4.25 -8.57 -4.51
N SER A 3 4.23 -8.91 -3.23
CA SER A 3 3.29 -8.37 -2.23
C SER A 3 4.07 -7.61 -1.17
N CYS A 4 3.54 -6.47 -0.71
CA CYS A 4 4.07 -5.74 0.41
C CYS A 4 3.06 -5.73 1.54
N THR A 5 3.51 -6.03 2.75
CA THR A 5 2.71 -5.81 3.94
C THR A 5 2.87 -4.36 4.36
N LEU A 6 1.80 -3.59 4.29
CA LEU A 6 1.79 -2.19 4.71
C LEU A 6 0.88 -2.05 5.93
N LYS A 7 1.44 -1.54 7.02
CA LYS A 7 0.65 -1.14 8.19
C LYS A 7 0.07 0.23 7.89
N ARG A 8 -1.23 0.28 7.65
CA ARG A 8 -1.96 1.50 7.30
C ARG A 8 -2.86 1.93 8.46
N GLY A 9 -3.04 3.24 8.60
CA GLY A 9 -4.13 3.80 9.39
C GLY A 9 -5.47 3.62 8.70
N ASP A 10 -6.53 4.14 9.31
CA ASP A 10 -7.88 4.10 8.74
C ASP A 10 -7.91 4.79 7.37
N ILE A 11 -8.33 4.05 6.35
CA ILE A 11 -8.52 4.59 5.00
C ILE A 11 -10.01 4.78 4.78
N LYS A 12 -10.47 5.99 5.10
CA LYS A 12 -11.87 6.41 4.96
C LYS A 12 -12.42 6.19 3.54
N ASN A 13 -11.59 6.37 2.52
CA ASN A 13 -12.00 6.24 1.12
C ASN A 13 -12.35 4.79 0.70
N LEU A 14 -11.96 3.81 1.50
CA LEU A 14 -12.20 2.39 1.25
C LEU A 14 -13.02 1.73 2.37
N ASP A 15 -13.51 2.53 3.33
CA ASP A 15 -14.18 2.06 4.56
C ASP A 15 -13.41 0.95 5.29
N MET A 16 -12.09 0.96 5.16
CA MET A 16 -11.24 -0.05 5.78
C MET A 16 -10.62 0.55 7.03
N LEU A 17 -10.78 -0.14 8.15
CA LEU A 17 -10.15 0.20 9.43
C LEU A 17 -8.62 0.04 9.35
N GLY A 18 -7.90 0.66 10.29
CA GLY A 18 -6.45 0.52 10.43
C GLY A 18 -6.04 -0.94 10.69
N MET A 19 -5.66 -1.66 9.65
CA MET A 19 -5.21 -3.05 9.72
C MET A 19 -3.96 -3.27 8.87
N THR A 20 -3.11 -4.19 9.31
CA THR A 20 -1.94 -4.66 8.56
C THR A 20 -2.40 -5.66 7.52
N MET A 21 -2.32 -5.30 6.24
CA MET A 21 -2.73 -6.19 5.14
C MET A 21 -1.65 -6.25 4.06
N ALA A 22 -1.56 -7.39 3.38
CA ALA A 22 -0.68 -7.56 2.24
C ALA A 22 -1.34 -6.97 0.99
N PHE A 23 -0.71 -5.95 0.43
CA PHE A 23 -1.13 -5.35 -0.83
C PHE A 23 -0.28 -5.93 -1.96
N GLY A 24 -0.91 -6.28 -3.07
CA GLY A 24 -0.16 -6.54 -4.30
C GLY A 24 0.45 -5.24 -4.79
N VAL A 25 1.71 -5.26 -5.21
CA VAL A 25 2.30 -4.13 -5.95
C VAL A 25 2.45 -4.52 -7.40
N LYS A 26 2.11 -3.58 -8.29
CA LYS A 26 2.37 -3.77 -9.72
C LYS A 26 3.86 -3.77 -10.01
N ASP A 27 4.62 -2.94 -9.30
CA ASP A 27 6.05 -2.77 -9.50
C ASP A 27 6.82 -2.95 -8.18
N LYS A 28 7.75 -3.89 -8.13
CA LYS A 28 8.54 -4.17 -6.90
C LYS A 28 9.53 -3.04 -6.61
N ASN A 29 9.94 -2.28 -7.63
CA ASN A 29 10.91 -1.19 -7.50
C ASN A 29 10.32 -0.01 -6.71
N MET A 30 8.99 0.12 -6.69
CA MET A 30 8.24 1.03 -5.81
C MET A 30 8.48 0.73 -4.32
N LEU A 31 8.61 -0.54 -3.95
CA LEU A 31 8.91 -0.95 -2.58
C LEU A 31 10.40 -0.88 -2.26
N GLY A 32 11.27 -1.13 -3.24
CA GLY A 32 12.72 -1.16 -3.02
C GLY A 32 13.29 0.18 -2.54
N LYS A 33 12.60 1.29 -2.80
CA LYS A 33 12.97 2.62 -2.31
C LYS A 33 12.46 2.93 -0.90
N LEU A 34 11.61 2.08 -0.34
CA LEU A 34 10.95 2.28 0.95
C LEU A 34 11.60 1.40 2.00
N LYS A 35 11.75 1.91 3.22
CA LYS A 35 12.31 1.17 4.34
C LYS A 35 11.28 1.04 5.44
N THR A 36 11.46 0.04 6.30
CA THR A 36 10.63 -0.10 7.50
C THR A 36 10.73 1.16 8.34
N GLY A 37 9.58 1.80 8.62
CA GLY A 37 9.52 3.06 9.36
C GLY A 37 9.29 4.30 8.48
N ASP A 38 9.46 4.20 7.16
CA ASP A 38 9.11 5.30 6.25
C ASP A 38 7.61 5.53 6.22
N LYS A 39 7.21 6.80 6.32
CA LYS A 39 5.83 7.21 6.06
C LYS A 39 5.64 7.33 4.55
N VAL A 40 4.66 6.63 4.02
CA VAL A 40 4.37 6.60 2.59
C VAL A 40 2.91 6.89 2.33
N LYS A 41 2.63 7.65 1.29
CA LYS A 41 1.31 7.76 0.68
C LYS A 41 1.29 6.81 -0.49
N PHE A 42 0.32 5.91 -0.52
CA PHE A 42 0.14 5.01 -1.65
C PHE A 42 -1.27 5.12 -2.18
N LYS A 43 -1.43 4.94 -3.48
CA LYS A 43 -2.73 4.72 -4.12
C LYS A 43 -2.86 3.24 -4.43
N ALA A 44 -3.94 2.66 -3.96
CA ALA A 44 -4.36 1.31 -4.31
C ALA A 44 -5.71 1.35 -5.01
N ILE A 45 -5.86 0.47 -5.99
CA ILE A 45 -7.16 0.17 -6.59
C ILE A 45 -7.72 -1.10 -5.94
N ASN A 46 -9.02 -1.11 -5.69
CA ASN A 46 -9.76 -2.32 -5.32
C ASN A 46 -10.51 -2.78 -6.56
N GLU A 47 -10.11 -3.92 -7.11
CA GLU A 47 -10.88 -4.60 -8.15
C GLU A 47 -11.42 -5.91 -7.57
N GLY A 48 -12.70 -5.92 -7.19
CA GLY A 48 -13.39 -7.13 -6.73
C GLY A 48 -12.81 -7.74 -5.44
N GLY A 49 -12.27 -6.92 -4.53
CA GLY A 49 -11.63 -7.37 -3.28
C GLY A 49 -10.13 -7.60 -3.38
N LYS A 50 -9.53 -7.42 -4.57
CA LYS A 50 -8.08 -7.48 -4.76
C LYS A 50 -7.49 -6.07 -4.72
N PHE A 51 -6.68 -5.82 -3.71
CA PHE A 51 -6.01 -4.52 -3.54
C PHE A 51 -4.65 -4.51 -4.23
N THR A 52 -4.50 -3.64 -5.22
CA THR A 52 -3.24 -3.47 -5.96
C THR A 52 -2.77 -2.03 -5.85
N VAL A 53 -1.57 -1.84 -5.31
CA VAL A 53 -0.88 -0.56 -5.27
C VAL A 53 -0.41 -0.21 -6.67
N ILE A 54 -0.89 0.93 -7.16
CA ILE A 54 -0.57 1.49 -8.48
C ILE A 54 0.36 2.69 -8.40
N ASP A 55 0.46 3.32 -7.22
CA ASP A 55 1.32 4.47 -6.99
C ASP A 55 1.79 4.49 -5.54
N ILE A 56 3.05 4.85 -5.31
CA ILE A 56 3.60 5.06 -3.96
C ILE A 56 4.52 6.27 -3.95
N GLN A 57 4.38 7.08 -2.91
CA GLN A 57 5.11 8.31 -2.71
C GLN A 57 5.61 8.37 -1.28
N LEU A 58 6.91 8.62 -1.12
CA LEU A 58 7.50 8.85 0.17
C LEU A 58 6.98 10.18 0.73
N VAL A 59 6.44 10.14 1.96
CA VAL A 59 6.10 11.35 2.70
C VAL A 59 7.34 11.71 3.50
N ARG A 60 8.01 12.80 3.10
CA ARG A 60 9.04 13.43 3.90
C ARG A 60 8.41 14.29 5.00
#